data_AF-D6TBQ0-F1
#
_entry.id   AF-D6TBQ0-F1
#
_cell.length_a   1.000
_cell.length_b   1.000
_cell.length_c   1.000
_cell.angle_alpha   90.00
_cell.angle_beta   90.00
_cell.angle_gamma   90.00
#
_symmetry.space_group_name_H-M   'P 1'
#
loop_
_entity.id
_entity.type
_entity.pdbx_description
1 polymer ?
#
loop_
_entity_poly.entity_id
_entity_poly.type
_entity_poly.pdbx_seq_one_letter_code
_entity_poly.pdbx_strand_id
1 'polypeptide(L)'
;MLKSVEIRWFLCGKLEEDILKRFKSKRIKDDIDQVNLRKDVYFVLCDTESIGMKIRGCGDLEGSKDKIEIKWRQMRGETIPINGNKAYVEHWMKWGFSDEDDVSQSLSQMLLNTSKEPIKDNTKKAWVTVEKARYSRKYELVAGTKVKDVPIQVCVKNRCTAELTALKALDQEWWTLGFEAIGENFSAIENAIKYIAEHITADLGFNSLKAEDSYGYPKWLHILRSK
;
A
#
# COMPACT_ATOMS: atom_id res chain seq x y z
N MET A 1 11.34 -10.87 8.42
CA MET A 1 11.62 -10.29 7.10
C MET A 1 10.70 -10.94 6.07
N LEU A 2 10.09 -10.17 5.17
CA LEU A 2 9.15 -10.65 4.15
C LEU A 2 9.51 -10.08 2.78
N LYS A 3 9.46 -10.90 1.73
CA LYS A 3 9.61 -10.47 0.33
C LYS A 3 8.23 -10.38 -0.33
N SER A 4 8.02 -9.36 -1.14
CA SER A 4 6.79 -9.18 -1.90
C SER A 4 7.05 -8.46 -3.22
N VAL A 5 6.13 -8.64 -4.16
CA VAL A 5 6.03 -7.82 -5.37
C VAL A 5 4.84 -6.89 -5.21
N GLU A 6 5.00 -5.61 -5.58
CA GLU A 6 3.93 -4.63 -5.54
C GLU A 6 3.76 -3.94 -6.90
N ILE A 7 2.50 -3.67 -7.23
CA ILE A 7 2.08 -2.72 -8.27
C ILE A 7 1.16 -1.72 -7.58
N ARG A 8 1.34 -0.43 -7.80
CA ARG A 8 0.45 0.58 -7.23
C ARG A 8 0.35 1.76 -8.15
N TRP A 9 -0.84 2.32 -8.29
CA TRP A 9 -1.09 3.62 -8.87
C TRP A 9 -1.53 4.60 -7.79
N PHE A 10 -1.02 5.82 -7.84
CA PHE A 10 -1.45 6.95 -7.00
C PHE A 10 -2.18 7.96 -7.86
N LEU A 11 -3.39 8.32 -7.46
CA LEU A 11 -4.28 9.19 -8.21
C LEU A 11 -4.69 10.36 -7.32
N CYS A 12 -4.59 11.57 -7.84
CA CYS A 12 -4.89 12.79 -7.13
C CYS A 12 -6.41 13.01 -7.04
N GLY A 13 -6.90 13.54 -5.91
CA GLY A 13 -8.31 13.80 -5.67
C GLY A 13 -8.98 12.75 -4.79
N LYS A 14 -10.31 12.86 -4.69
CA LYS A 14 -11.14 11.94 -3.90
C LYS A 14 -11.36 10.61 -4.63
N LEU A 15 -11.42 9.52 -3.87
CA LEU A 15 -11.85 8.24 -4.40
C LEU A 15 -13.33 8.32 -4.81
N GLU A 16 -13.64 8.04 -6.08
CA GLU A 16 -15.01 8.05 -6.58
C GLU A 16 -15.85 6.93 -5.95
N GLU A 17 -17.10 7.26 -5.59
CA GLU A 17 -18.01 6.32 -4.95
C GLU A 17 -18.33 5.10 -5.83
N ASP A 18 -18.44 5.29 -7.15
CA ASP A 18 -18.80 4.20 -8.06
C ASP A 18 -17.68 3.17 -8.18
N ILE A 19 -16.41 3.62 -8.21
CA ILE A 19 -15.25 2.74 -8.12
C ILE A 19 -15.29 1.95 -6.80
N LEU A 20 -15.55 2.64 -5.68
CA LEU A 20 -15.66 1.99 -4.38
C LEU A 20 -16.81 0.97 -4.32
N LYS A 21 -17.99 1.30 -4.86
CA LYS A 21 -19.15 0.40 -4.92
C LYS A 21 -18.83 -0.86 -5.72
N ARG A 22 -18.20 -0.74 -6.89
CA ARG A 22 -17.74 -1.88 -7.71
C ARG A 22 -16.69 -2.72 -6.97
N PHE A 23 -15.76 -2.06 -6.28
CA PHE A 23 -14.77 -2.73 -5.44
C PHE A 23 -15.36 -3.37 -4.17
N LYS A 24 -16.59 -3.06 -3.79
CA LYS A 24 -17.30 -3.70 -2.67
C LYS A 24 -18.25 -4.81 -3.12
N SER A 25 -18.92 -4.68 -4.26
CA SER A 25 -20.05 -5.54 -4.68
C SER A 25 -19.70 -7.03 -4.90
N LYS A 26 -18.50 -7.36 -5.36
CA LYS A 26 -18.04 -8.73 -5.66
C LYS A 26 -17.19 -9.37 -4.53
N ARG A 27 -17.56 -9.20 -3.25
CA ARG A 27 -16.82 -9.79 -2.10
C ARG A 27 -17.40 -11.13 -1.65
N ILE A 28 -16.55 -11.96 -1.04
CA ILE A 28 -17.02 -13.07 -0.19
C ILE A 28 -17.82 -12.48 0.99
N LYS A 29 -18.98 -13.09 1.29
CA LYS A 29 -19.94 -12.63 2.31
C LYS A 29 -19.35 -12.44 3.71
N ASP A 30 -18.23 -13.08 4.05
CA ASP A 30 -17.62 -12.98 5.38
C ASP A 30 -16.57 -11.85 5.49
N ASP A 31 -16.21 -11.20 4.38
CA ASP A 31 -15.30 -10.04 4.32
C ASP A 31 -16.07 -8.69 4.29
N ILE A 32 -17.28 -8.67 4.88
CA ILE A 32 -18.19 -7.51 4.93
C ILE A 32 -17.49 -6.31 5.57
N ASP A 33 -17.41 -5.21 4.80
CA ASP A 33 -17.20 -3.82 5.22
C ASP A 33 -16.13 -3.50 6.28
N GLN A 34 -15.10 -4.33 6.46
CA GLN A 34 -13.94 -3.97 7.28
C GLN A 34 -13.05 -2.98 6.53
N VAL A 35 -13.53 -1.74 6.40
CA VAL A 35 -12.66 -0.61 6.09
C VAL A 35 -11.62 -0.54 7.20
N ASN A 36 -10.36 -0.63 6.82
CA ASN A 36 -9.28 -0.46 7.77
C ASN A 36 -8.90 1.03 7.77
N LEU A 37 -9.54 1.77 8.68
CA LEU A 37 -9.20 3.14 9.01
C LEU A 37 -7.94 3.15 9.85
N ARG A 38 -6.93 3.92 9.44
CA ARG A 38 -5.69 4.06 10.19
C ARG A 38 -4.99 5.36 9.88
N LYS A 39 -4.10 5.72 10.79
CA LYS A 39 -3.15 6.82 10.67
C LYS A 39 -1.74 6.22 10.69
N ASP A 40 -1.02 6.41 9.59
CA ASP A 40 0.36 6.00 9.45
C ASP A 40 1.23 7.28 9.48
N VAL A 41 2.34 7.27 10.21
CA VAL A 41 3.32 8.38 10.22
C VAL A 41 4.55 7.94 9.44
N TYR A 42 4.77 8.56 8.28
CA TYR A 42 5.83 8.20 7.35
C TYR A 42 7.05 9.10 7.53
N PHE A 43 8.24 8.50 7.53
CA PHE A 43 9.49 9.25 7.43
C PHE A 43 9.86 9.45 5.97
N VAL A 44 10.09 10.69 5.58
CA VAL A 44 10.49 11.08 4.23
C VAL A 44 12.00 11.24 4.20
N LEU A 45 12.67 10.25 3.61
CA LEU A 45 14.09 10.31 3.36
C LEU A 45 14.37 11.21 2.17
N CYS A 46 15.10 12.31 2.41
CA CYS A 46 15.68 13.11 1.34
C CYS A 46 16.64 12.21 0.53
N ASP A 47 16.61 12.32 -0.80
CA ASP A 47 17.54 11.64 -1.72
C ASP A 47 17.31 10.15 -1.99
N THR A 48 16.23 9.55 -1.47
CA THR A 48 15.85 8.19 -1.88
C THR A 48 14.35 7.95 -1.91
N GLU A 49 13.94 7.19 -2.93
CA GLU A 49 12.59 6.62 -3.07
C GLU A 49 12.58 5.10 -2.88
N SER A 50 13.75 4.47 -2.68
CA SER A 50 13.88 3.02 -2.55
C SER A 50 13.65 2.54 -1.12
N ILE A 51 13.65 3.43 -0.13
CA ILE A 51 13.41 3.08 1.27
C ILE A 51 12.16 3.81 1.76
N GLY A 52 11.24 3.07 2.35
CA GLY A 52 10.08 3.61 3.05
C GLY A 52 10.13 3.20 4.51
N MET A 53 9.99 4.16 5.41
CA MET A 53 9.87 3.91 6.84
C MET A 53 8.58 4.54 7.35
N LYS A 54 7.87 3.82 8.22
CA LYS A 54 6.66 4.34 8.84
C LYS A 54 6.39 3.71 10.20
N ILE A 55 5.65 4.45 11.00
CA ILE A 55 5.02 3.98 12.23
C ILE A 55 3.54 3.78 11.92
N ARG A 56 3.02 2.59 12.22
CA ARG A 56 1.61 2.23 12.04
C ARG A 56 0.89 2.35 13.37
N GLY A 57 -0.32 2.89 13.36
CA GLY A 57 -1.24 2.79 14.50
C GLY A 57 -1.13 3.92 15.52
N CYS A 58 -0.52 5.06 15.15
CA CYS A 58 -0.22 6.17 16.06
C CYS A 58 -1.46 6.73 16.77
N GLY A 59 -1.68 6.21 17.98
CA GLY A 59 -2.20 6.94 19.14
C GLY A 59 -3.69 7.22 19.27
N ASP A 60 -4.52 7.01 18.24
CA ASP A 60 -5.91 7.51 18.28
C ASP A 60 -6.98 6.42 18.55
N LEU A 61 -6.60 5.14 18.72
CA LEU A 61 -7.52 4.05 19.05
C LEU A 61 -7.05 3.30 20.30
N GLU A 62 -7.93 3.21 21.29
CA GLU A 62 -7.68 2.50 22.55
C GLU A 62 -7.26 1.04 22.27
N GLY A 63 -6.07 0.64 22.74
CA GLY A 63 -5.49 -0.68 22.49
C GLY A 63 -4.72 -0.86 21.17
N SER A 64 -4.61 0.18 20.32
CA SER A 64 -3.74 0.15 19.13
C SER A 64 -2.29 0.32 19.53
N LYS A 65 -1.50 -0.73 19.29
CA LYS A 65 -0.06 -0.79 19.53
C LYS A 65 0.72 -0.32 18.31
N ASP A 66 1.68 0.58 18.51
CA ASP A 66 2.49 1.14 17.44
C ASP A 66 3.37 0.05 16.82
N LYS A 67 3.54 0.08 15.49
CA LYS A 67 4.43 -0.86 14.79
C LYS A 67 5.30 -0.13 13.79
N ILE A 68 6.60 -0.33 13.90
CA ILE A 68 7.55 0.22 12.93
C ILE A 68 7.62 -0.73 11.74
N GLU A 69 7.51 -0.17 10.54
CA GLU A 69 7.73 -0.89 9.30
C GLU A 69 8.79 -0.19 8.45
N ILE A 70 9.78 -0.97 8.02
CA ILE A 70 10.78 -0.55 7.04
C ILE A 70 10.60 -1.40 5.79
N LYS A 71 10.54 -0.74 4.64
CA LYS A 71 10.50 -1.35 3.32
C LYS A 71 11.69 -0.88 2.50
N TRP A 72 12.40 -1.81 1.87
CA TRP A 72 13.46 -1.51 0.91
C TRP A 72 13.13 -2.14 -0.45
N ARG A 73 13.02 -1.28 -1.48
CA ARG A 73 12.84 -1.65 -2.87
C ARG A 73 14.15 -2.22 -3.40
N GLN A 74 14.18 -3.54 -3.59
CA GLN A 74 15.31 -4.27 -4.15
C GLN A 74 15.48 -3.96 -5.63
N MET A 75 14.36 -3.87 -6.34
CA MET A 75 14.33 -3.73 -7.79
C MET A 75 13.05 -3.01 -8.18
N ARG A 76 13.16 -2.17 -9.20
CA ARG A 76 12.03 -1.69 -9.99
C ARG A 76 12.18 -2.27 -11.38
N GLY A 77 11.27 -3.16 -11.75
CA GLY A 77 11.23 -3.76 -13.07
C GLY A 77 10.80 -2.76 -14.14
N GLU A 78 10.75 -3.20 -15.38
CA GLU A 78 10.19 -2.42 -16.47
C GLU A 78 8.66 -2.25 -16.33
N THR A 79 8.10 -1.36 -17.14
CA THR A 79 6.66 -1.18 -17.18
C THR A 79 5.99 -2.37 -17.86
N ILE A 80 5.00 -2.97 -17.22
CA ILE A 80 4.20 -4.05 -17.81
C ILE A 80 2.81 -3.55 -18.24
N PRO A 81 2.25 -4.07 -19.34
CA PRO A 81 0.86 -3.82 -19.71
C PRO A 81 -0.10 -4.64 -18.82
N ILE A 82 -1.22 -4.03 -18.44
CA ILE A 82 -2.26 -4.63 -17.58
C ILE A 82 -3.63 -4.14 -18.09
N ASN A 83 -4.31 -4.90 -18.95
CA ASN A 83 -5.64 -4.54 -19.47
C ASN A 83 -5.74 -3.06 -19.97
N GLY A 84 -4.85 -2.63 -20.86
CA GLY A 84 -4.77 -1.23 -21.35
C GLY A 84 -4.04 -0.26 -20.40
N ASN A 85 -3.88 -0.62 -19.13
CA ASN A 85 -3.09 0.12 -18.15
C ASN A 85 -1.59 -0.21 -18.28
N LYS A 86 -0.73 0.61 -17.66
CA LYS A 86 0.71 0.36 -17.51
C LYS A 86 1.14 0.59 -16.08
N ALA A 87 1.98 -0.30 -15.55
CA ALA A 87 2.51 -0.20 -14.19
C ALA A 87 3.98 -0.59 -14.10
N TYR A 88 4.66 -0.04 -13.10
CA TYR A 88 5.94 -0.57 -12.65
C TYR A 88 5.72 -1.71 -11.66
N VAL A 89 6.51 -2.78 -11.83
CA VAL A 89 6.58 -3.88 -10.87
C VAL A 89 7.72 -3.60 -9.90
N GLU A 90 7.42 -3.50 -8.61
CA GLU A 90 8.42 -3.21 -7.58
C GLU A 90 8.63 -4.41 -6.66
N HIS A 91 9.87 -4.82 -6.50
CA HIS A 91 10.28 -5.87 -5.57
C HIS A 91 10.66 -5.25 -4.23
N TRP A 92 9.97 -5.66 -3.19
CA TRP A 92 10.14 -5.12 -1.85
C TRP A 92 10.62 -6.19 -0.87
N MET A 93 11.53 -5.78 0.01
CA MET A 93 11.87 -6.48 1.23
C MET A 93 11.37 -5.67 2.42
N LYS A 94 10.73 -6.33 3.38
CA LYS A 94 9.99 -5.69 4.47
C LYS A 94 10.40 -6.26 5.83
N TRP A 95 10.56 -5.35 6.77
CA TRP A 95 10.73 -5.66 8.19
C TRP A 95 9.63 -4.95 8.96
N GLY A 96 8.98 -5.71 9.85
CA GLY A 96 8.04 -5.19 10.81
C GLY A 96 8.58 -5.48 12.19
N PHE A 97 8.48 -4.48 13.07
CA PHE A 97 8.87 -4.56 14.47
C PHE A 97 7.60 -4.29 15.29
N SER A 98 7.30 -5.17 16.24
CA SER A 98 6.10 -5.09 17.07
C SER A 98 6.45 -4.85 18.52
N ASP A 99 5.50 -4.30 19.27
CA ASP A 99 5.59 -3.96 20.69
C ASP A 99 5.91 -5.09 21.68
N GLU A 100 6.10 -6.33 21.22
CA GLU A 100 6.71 -7.40 22.03
C GLU A 100 8.23 -7.19 22.19
N ASP A 101 8.82 -6.32 21.35
CA ASP A 101 10.21 -5.87 21.45
C ASP A 101 10.26 -4.53 22.20
N ASP A 102 10.86 -4.47 23.40
CA ASP A 102 11.01 -3.23 24.21
C ASP A 102 11.62 -2.05 23.43
N VAL A 103 12.46 -2.38 22.45
CA VAL A 103 13.10 -1.41 21.53
C VAL A 103 12.06 -0.71 20.63
N SER A 104 11.00 -1.40 20.22
CA SER A 104 9.96 -0.87 19.32
C SER A 104 9.17 0.26 19.97
N GLN A 105 8.83 0.14 21.26
CA GLN A 105 8.07 1.17 21.98
C GLN A 105 8.90 2.43 22.20
N SER A 106 10.12 2.27 22.72
CA SER A 106 11.04 3.39 22.96
C SER A 106 11.38 4.13 21.67
N LEU A 107 11.64 3.39 20.59
CA LEU A 107 11.92 3.95 19.28
C LEU A 107 10.69 4.66 18.69
N SER A 108 9.50 4.06 18.77
CA SER A 108 8.25 4.68 18.27
C SER A 108 7.96 5.99 19.00
N GLN A 109 8.07 6.01 20.33
CA GLN A 109 7.87 7.23 21.13
C GLN A 109 8.90 8.32 20.79
N MET A 110 10.18 7.97 20.69
CA MET A 110 11.23 8.91 20.30
C MET A 110 10.94 9.51 18.92
N LEU A 111 10.63 8.67 17.93
CA LEU A 111 10.33 9.12 16.56
C LEU A 111 9.06 9.98 16.50
N LEU A 112 8.01 9.61 17.24
CA LEU A 112 6.79 10.42 17.33
C LEU A 112 7.03 11.78 17.98
N ASN A 113 7.89 11.86 18.99
CA ASN A 113 8.24 13.14 19.60
C ASN A 113 8.96 14.06 18.60
N THR A 114 9.87 13.52 17.79
CA THR A 114 10.52 14.30 16.72
C THR A 114 9.54 14.74 15.63
N SER A 115 8.46 13.98 15.40
CA SER A 115 7.43 14.36 14.41
C SER A 115 6.58 15.57 14.85
N LYS A 116 6.51 15.84 16.16
CA LYS A 116 5.72 16.92 16.76
C LYS A 116 6.47 18.25 16.87
N GLU A 117 7.75 18.30 16.53
CA GLU A 117 8.51 19.55 16.61
C GLU A 117 7.91 20.63 15.68
N PRO A 118 7.81 21.88 16.16
CA PRO A 118 7.17 22.96 15.43
C PRO A 118 8.03 23.38 14.25
N ILE A 119 7.70 22.89 13.05
CA ILE A 119 8.24 23.38 11.78
C ILE A 119 7.16 24.22 11.11
N LYS A 120 7.47 25.49 10.83
CA LYS A 120 6.53 26.46 10.20
C LYS A 120 6.04 26.03 8.82
N ASP A 121 6.84 25.22 8.12
CA ASP A 121 6.56 24.70 6.80
C ASP A 121 6.35 23.18 6.88
N ASN A 122 5.09 22.74 6.79
CA ASN A 122 4.73 21.32 6.86
C ASN A 122 5.35 20.51 5.70
N THR A 123 5.72 21.14 4.58
CA THR A 123 6.40 20.47 3.47
C THR A 123 7.87 20.19 3.78
N LYS A 124 8.44 20.78 4.84
CA LYS A 124 9.82 20.53 5.28
C LYS A 124 9.93 19.53 6.42
N LYS A 125 8.81 19.07 6.96
CA LYS A 125 8.80 18.02 7.99
C LYS A 125 9.34 16.72 7.41
N ALA A 126 10.29 16.12 8.12
CA ALA A 126 10.78 14.78 7.80
C ALA A 126 9.70 13.71 8.08
N TRP A 127 8.69 14.02 8.88
CA TRP A 127 7.56 13.15 9.19
C TRP A 127 6.27 13.67 8.59
N VAL A 128 5.57 12.81 7.84
CA VAL A 128 4.28 13.11 7.22
C VAL A 128 3.24 12.13 7.74
N THR A 129 2.20 12.67 8.36
CA THR A 129 1.02 11.90 8.74
C THR A 129 0.14 11.64 7.54
N VAL A 130 -0.28 10.39 7.37
CA VAL A 130 -1.15 9.95 6.28
C VAL A 130 -2.35 9.22 6.88
N GLU A 131 -3.53 9.79 6.71
CA GLU A 131 -4.81 9.16 7.01
C GLU A 131 -5.21 8.23 5.88
N LYS A 132 -5.70 7.04 6.21
CA LYS A 132 -5.95 5.97 5.24
C LYS A 132 -7.26 5.27 5.53
N ALA A 133 -8.14 5.20 4.52
CA ALA A 133 -9.29 4.31 4.51
C ALA A 133 -9.06 3.22 3.47
N ARG A 134 -8.64 2.03 3.93
CA ARG A 134 -8.25 0.92 3.05
C ARG A 134 -9.32 -0.15 2.97
N TYR A 135 -9.63 -0.53 1.74
CA TYR A 135 -10.43 -1.68 1.37
C TYR A 135 -9.51 -2.73 0.73
N SER A 136 -9.57 -3.97 1.20
CA SER A 136 -8.73 -5.05 0.68
C SER A 136 -9.56 -6.24 0.22
N ARG A 137 -9.05 -6.96 -0.79
CA ARG A 137 -9.54 -8.26 -1.24
C ARG A 137 -8.34 -9.17 -1.51
N LYS A 138 -8.42 -10.44 -1.14
CA LYS A 138 -7.32 -11.39 -1.30
C LYS A 138 -7.68 -12.40 -2.39
N TYR A 139 -6.70 -12.70 -3.23
CA TYR A 139 -6.86 -13.59 -4.36
C TYR A 139 -5.74 -14.62 -4.42
N GLU A 140 -6.06 -15.76 -5.01
CA GLU A 140 -5.14 -16.83 -5.36
C GLU A 140 -5.21 -17.05 -6.87
N LEU A 141 -4.05 -17.30 -7.49
CA LEU A 141 -3.96 -17.73 -8.88
C LEU A 141 -3.91 -19.27 -8.92
N VAL A 142 -5.01 -19.90 -9.33
CA VAL A 142 -5.16 -21.36 -9.43
C VAL A 142 -4.85 -21.80 -10.85
N ALA A 143 -4.08 -22.89 -10.99
CA ALA A 143 -3.69 -23.46 -12.29
C ALA A 143 -3.04 -22.44 -13.25
N GLY A 144 -2.36 -21.41 -12.71
CA GLY A 144 -1.60 -20.41 -13.48
C GLY A 144 -2.41 -19.35 -14.22
N THR A 145 -3.74 -19.44 -14.26
CA THR A 145 -4.59 -18.49 -15.03
C THR A 145 -5.92 -18.15 -14.36
N LYS A 146 -6.42 -18.99 -13.46
CA LYS A 146 -7.74 -18.79 -12.85
C LYS A 146 -7.61 -17.97 -11.57
N VAL A 147 -8.20 -16.77 -11.57
CA VAL A 147 -8.28 -15.93 -10.38
C VAL A 147 -9.41 -16.41 -9.48
N LYS A 148 -9.10 -16.65 -8.20
CA LYS A 148 -10.05 -17.07 -7.18
C LYS A 148 -10.00 -16.08 -6.01
N ASP A 149 -11.16 -15.55 -5.61
CA ASP A 149 -11.29 -14.78 -4.37
C ASP A 149 -11.15 -15.71 -3.16
N VAL A 150 -10.46 -15.24 -2.13
CA VAL A 150 -10.12 -16.00 -0.92
C VAL A 150 -10.36 -15.11 0.29
N PRO A 151 -10.99 -15.60 1.37
CA PRO A 151 -11.25 -14.77 2.54
C PRO A 151 -9.95 -14.18 3.10
N ILE A 152 -10.00 -12.94 3.61
CA ILE A 152 -8.79 -12.20 4.00
C ILE A 152 -8.03 -12.86 5.16
N GLN A 153 -8.66 -13.75 5.92
CA GLN A 153 -8.03 -14.49 7.02
C GLN A 153 -7.33 -15.77 6.60
N VAL A 154 -7.63 -16.30 5.40
CA VAL A 154 -7.05 -17.57 4.95
C VAL A 154 -5.61 -17.35 4.48
N CYS A 155 -4.70 -18.18 4.99
CA CYS A 155 -3.31 -18.19 4.55
C CYS A 155 -3.17 -19.09 3.31
N VAL A 156 -3.13 -18.47 2.14
CA VAL A 156 -2.85 -19.12 0.86
C VAL A 156 -1.42 -18.80 0.40
N LYS A 157 -0.79 -19.78 -0.26
CA LYS A 157 0.50 -19.64 -0.96
C LYS A 157 0.28 -18.86 -2.26
N ASN A 158 1.29 -18.12 -2.71
CA ASN A 158 1.25 -17.34 -3.96
C ASN A 158 0.00 -16.44 -4.06
N ARG A 159 -0.25 -15.69 -2.99
CA ARG A 159 -1.42 -14.83 -2.86
C ARG A 159 -1.14 -13.44 -3.41
N CYS A 160 -2.17 -12.77 -3.91
CA CYS A 160 -2.15 -11.35 -4.19
C CYS A 160 -3.28 -10.65 -3.45
N THR A 161 -2.97 -9.56 -2.76
CA THR A 161 -3.96 -8.70 -2.12
C THR A 161 -4.14 -7.46 -2.98
N ALA A 162 -5.37 -7.22 -3.42
CA ALA A 162 -5.74 -5.95 -4.04
C ALA A 162 -6.22 -4.98 -2.95
N GLU A 163 -5.75 -3.75 -3.01
CA GLU A 163 -6.05 -2.68 -2.06
C GLU A 163 -6.56 -1.45 -2.80
N LEU A 164 -7.77 -1.00 -2.45
CA LEU A 164 -8.27 0.32 -2.81
C LEU A 164 -8.20 1.19 -1.56
N THR A 165 -7.41 2.27 -1.59
CA THR A 165 -7.14 3.08 -0.41
C THR A 165 -7.39 4.56 -0.71
N ALA A 166 -8.28 5.20 0.04
CA ALA A 166 -8.35 6.65 0.09
C ALA A 166 -7.29 7.18 1.07
N LEU A 167 -6.62 8.28 0.70
CA LEU A 167 -5.50 8.88 1.40
C LEU A 167 -5.77 10.37 1.64
N LYS A 168 -5.40 10.86 2.81
CA LYS A 168 -5.31 12.29 3.11
C LYS A 168 -4.01 12.60 3.82
N ALA A 169 -3.26 13.57 3.30
CA ALA A 169 -1.99 14.02 3.86
C ALA A 169 -1.66 15.43 3.36
N LEU A 170 -1.08 16.28 4.20
CA LEU A 170 -0.73 17.66 3.86
C LEU A 170 -1.88 18.43 3.18
N ASP A 171 -3.10 18.29 3.72
CA ASP A 171 -4.34 18.89 3.19
C ASP A 171 -4.70 18.53 1.74
N GLN A 172 -4.05 17.50 1.19
CA GLN A 172 -4.34 16.95 -0.13
C GLN A 172 -5.03 15.59 -0.01
N GLU A 173 -5.98 15.36 -0.91
CA GLU A 173 -6.66 14.08 -1.07
C GLU A 173 -6.08 13.32 -2.25
N TRP A 174 -5.86 12.04 -2.03
CA TRP A 174 -5.35 11.11 -3.02
C TRP A 174 -6.04 9.76 -2.82
N TRP A 175 -5.89 8.86 -3.77
CA TRP A 175 -6.24 7.46 -3.57
C TRP A 175 -5.33 6.55 -4.37
N THR A 176 -5.33 5.27 -4.00
CA THR A 176 -4.49 4.27 -4.68
C THR A 176 -5.29 3.02 -5.01
N LEU A 177 -5.01 2.48 -6.18
CA LEU A 177 -5.23 1.06 -6.47
C LEU A 177 -3.88 0.35 -6.38
N GLY A 178 -3.76 -0.59 -5.47
CA GLY A 178 -2.52 -1.33 -5.20
C GLY A 178 -2.73 -2.84 -5.22
N PHE A 179 -1.68 -3.56 -5.55
CA PHE A 179 -1.59 -5.00 -5.56
C PHE A 179 -0.31 -5.39 -4.83
N GLU A 180 -0.41 -6.32 -3.89
CA GLU A 180 0.74 -6.86 -3.17
C GLU A 180 0.68 -8.38 -3.22
N ALA A 181 1.70 -8.98 -3.84
CA ALA A 181 1.80 -10.41 -3.98
C ALA A 181 2.97 -10.99 -3.18
N ILE A 182 2.72 -12.14 -2.56
CA ILE A 182 3.66 -12.87 -1.71
C ILE A 182 3.59 -14.35 -2.09
N GLY A 183 4.74 -14.97 -2.26
CA GLY A 183 4.83 -16.35 -2.71
C GLY A 183 6.23 -16.93 -2.51
N GLU A 184 6.45 -18.12 -3.06
CA GLU A 184 7.67 -18.90 -2.84
C GLU A 184 8.85 -18.42 -3.71
N ASN A 185 8.59 -17.92 -4.92
CA ASN A 185 9.61 -17.38 -5.83
C ASN A 185 9.07 -16.20 -6.64
N PHE A 186 9.96 -15.32 -7.12
CA PHE A 186 9.56 -14.09 -7.81
C PHE A 186 8.79 -14.33 -9.12
N SER A 187 9.21 -15.30 -9.94
CA SER A 187 8.55 -15.59 -11.22
C SER A 187 7.07 -15.97 -11.06
N ALA A 188 6.76 -16.82 -10.08
CA ALA A 188 5.38 -17.19 -9.76
C ALA A 188 4.57 -15.99 -9.22
N ILE A 189 5.20 -15.13 -8.42
CA ILE A 189 4.56 -13.95 -7.83
C ILE A 189 4.27 -12.88 -8.89
N GLU A 190 5.19 -12.65 -9.83
CA GLU A 190 5.01 -11.71 -10.94
C GLU A 190 3.89 -12.15 -11.89
N ASN A 191 3.79 -13.46 -12.17
CA ASN A 191 2.66 -13.99 -12.93
C ASN A 191 1.34 -13.80 -12.17
N ALA A 192 1.30 -14.13 -10.87
CA ALA A 192 0.12 -13.95 -10.04
C ALA A 192 -0.36 -12.49 -10.00
N ILE A 193 0.55 -11.55 -9.72
CA ILE A 193 0.18 -10.13 -9.61
C ILE A 193 -0.30 -9.58 -10.95
N LYS A 194 0.27 -10.01 -12.09
CA LYS A 194 -0.18 -9.59 -13.42
C LYS A 194 -1.62 -10.04 -13.70
N TYR A 195 -1.90 -11.34 -13.63
CA TYR A 195 -3.24 -11.85 -13.95
C TYR A 195 -4.33 -11.31 -13.01
N ILE A 196 -4.00 -11.16 -11.72
CA ILE A 196 -4.94 -10.63 -10.73
C ILE A 196 -5.15 -9.13 -10.94
N ALA A 197 -4.11 -8.38 -11.30
CA ALA A 197 -4.25 -6.97 -11.65
C ALA A 197 -5.06 -6.77 -12.93
N GLU A 198 -4.86 -7.59 -13.96
CA GLU A 198 -5.66 -7.57 -15.19
C GLU A 198 -7.13 -7.84 -14.89
N HIS A 199 -7.42 -8.89 -14.11
CA HIS A 199 -8.79 -9.25 -13.73
C HIS A 199 -9.50 -8.10 -12.99
N ILE A 200 -8.86 -7.49 -12.01
CA ILE A 200 -9.49 -6.46 -11.18
C ILE A 200 -9.59 -5.13 -11.91
N THR A 201 -8.56 -4.72 -12.66
CA THR A 201 -8.62 -3.47 -13.42
C THR A 201 -9.71 -3.53 -14.48
N ALA A 202 -9.88 -4.66 -15.17
CA ALA A 202 -11.00 -4.90 -16.09
C ALA A 202 -12.35 -4.80 -15.37
N ASP A 203 -12.50 -5.47 -14.23
CA ASP A 203 -13.73 -5.47 -13.43
C ASP A 203 -14.14 -4.08 -12.92
N LEU A 204 -13.17 -3.23 -12.58
CA LEU A 204 -13.43 -1.86 -12.15
C LEU A 204 -13.64 -0.90 -13.33
N GLY A 205 -13.27 -1.30 -14.54
CA GLY A 205 -13.37 -0.49 -15.76
C GLY A 205 -12.15 0.39 -16.03
N PHE A 206 -11.00 0.10 -15.42
CA PHE A 206 -9.75 0.81 -15.69
C PHE A 206 -9.04 0.26 -16.92
N ASN A 207 -8.74 1.14 -17.87
CA ASN A 207 -8.04 0.80 -19.12
C ASN A 207 -6.98 1.84 -19.55
N SER A 208 -6.66 2.80 -18.70
CA SER A 208 -5.80 3.95 -19.02
C SER A 208 -4.95 4.46 -17.84
N LEU A 209 -4.81 3.67 -16.75
CA LEU A 209 -3.89 3.99 -15.67
C LEU A 209 -2.45 3.97 -16.19
N LYS A 210 -1.71 5.03 -15.88
CA LYS A 210 -0.41 5.28 -16.48
C LYS A 210 0.74 4.80 -15.61
N ALA A 211 1.85 4.48 -16.25
CA ALA A 211 3.08 4.11 -15.55
C ALA A 211 3.68 5.28 -14.75
N GLU A 212 3.47 6.53 -15.19
CA GLU A 212 3.96 7.72 -14.50
C GLU A 212 3.38 7.86 -13.08
N ASP A 213 2.13 7.42 -12.90
CA ASP A 213 1.40 7.37 -11.63
C ASP A 213 1.69 6.08 -10.84
N SER A 214 2.54 5.20 -11.37
CA SER A 214 2.82 3.89 -10.79
C SER A 214 4.13 3.87 -10.00
N TYR A 215 4.00 3.90 -8.66
CA TYR A 215 5.11 3.97 -7.73
C TYR A 215 4.70 3.62 -6.30
N GLY A 216 5.67 3.42 -5.42
CA GLY A 216 5.46 3.25 -3.98
C GLY A 216 5.30 4.55 -3.18
N TYR A 217 4.93 4.42 -1.90
CA TYR A 217 4.76 5.54 -0.97
C TYR A 217 5.96 6.50 -0.87
N PRO A 218 7.24 6.04 -0.87
CA PRO A 218 8.36 6.97 -0.79
C PRO A 218 8.35 8.02 -1.91
N LYS A 219 8.17 7.61 -3.17
CA LYS A 219 8.05 8.53 -4.31
C LYS A 219 6.82 9.42 -4.19
N TRP A 220 5.68 8.86 -3.80
CA TRP A 220 4.46 9.65 -3.60
C TRP A 220 4.67 10.77 -2.57
N LEU A 221 5.35 10.51 -1.46
CA LEU A 221 5.62 11.51 -0.42
C LEU A 221 6.50 12.66 -0.94
N HIS A 222 7.47 12.38 -1.81
CA HIS A 222 8.26 13.41 -2.50
C HIS A 222 7.39 14.28 -3.42
N ILE A 223 6.49 13.67 -4.20
CA ILE A 223 5.53 14.39 -5.06
C ILE A 223 4.59 15.25 -4.22
N LEU A 224 4.05 14.68 -3.13
CA LEU A 224 3.10 15.33 -2.24
C LEU A 224 3.69 16.62 -1.63
N ARG A 225 4.97 16.60 -1.26
CA ARG A 225 5.71 17.74 -0.69
C ARG A 225 6.13 18.80 -1.72
N SER A 226 6.08 18.46 -3.01
CA SER A 226 6.50 19.35 -4.10
C SER A 226 5.35 20.18 -4.68
N LYS A 227 4.12 19.97 -4.21
CA LYS A 227 2.92 20.74 -4.56
C LYS A 227 2.60 21.74 -3.46
#